data_AF-A0A9D7Q3X4-F1
#
_entry.id   AF-A0A9D7Q3X4-F1
#
_cell.length_a   1.000
_cell.length_b   1.000
_cell.length_c   1.000
_cell.angle_alpha   90.00
_cell.angle_beta   90.00
_cell.angle_gamma   90.00
#
_symmetry.space_group_name_H-M   'P 1'
#
loop_
_entity.id
_entity.type
_entity.pdbx_description
1 polymer ?
#
loop_
_entity_poly.entity_id
_entity_poly.type
_entity_poly.pdbx_seq_one_letter_code
_entity_poly.pdbx_strand_id
1 'polypeptide(L)'
;MKSKVFKSLLAVSAVFMLGGCGVWADFTTYFNLYHNAKTLYQDAEEMIIKERKDLFAISEAAIPAGANASLPKVIEKFSKLLQFHNTSSYVDDALFMIGKAFFYQRSYIKASRKFQELIATQPNSDLVLDATLWLAKSEIQMKKFTEGLKYLEEAKQKATAEENREILTEVYIEEVRYLKFSEKYTEAIQKLKDLVSINLSDDISAKAQFEVGELYFEKMKEFSLAGDAYKATLEFDPPFRY
;
A
#
# COMPACT_ATOMS: atom_id res chain seq x y z
N MET A 1 -47.27 39.75 16.56
CA MET A 1 -45.89 39.63 16.02
C MET A 1 -44.98 38.63 16.77
N LYS A 2 -45.40 38.01 17.89
CA LYS A 2 -44.57 37.07 18.66
C LYS A 2 -44.65 35.59 18.23
N SER A 3 -45.64 35.18 17.42
CA SER A 3 -45.83 33.75 17.07
C SER A 3 -45.06 33.27 15.82
N LYS A 4 -44.63 34.18 14.94
CA LYS A 4 -43.83 33.81 13.74
C LYS A 4 -42.35 33.56 14.08
N VAL A 5 -41.77 34.35 14.99
CA VAL A 5 -40.37 34.22 15.42
C VAL A 5 -40.12 32.89 16.16
N PHE A 6 -41.09 32.43 16.97
CA PHE A 6 -40.99 31.16 17.70
C PHE A 6 -41.04 29.94 16.76
N LYS A 7 -41.83 30.00 15.67
CA LYS A 7 -41.88 28.95 14.64
C LYS A 7 -40.59 28.91 13.81
N SER A 8 -39.95 30.05 13.57
CA SER A 8 -38.65 30.12 12.88
C SER A 8 -37.49 29.60 13.73
N LEU A 9 -37.50 29.81 15.05
CA LEU A 9 -36.48 29.25 15.96
C LEU A 9 -36.55 27.72 16.10
N LEU A 10 -37.76 27.15 16.09
CA LEU A 10 -37.96 25.69 16.07
C LEU A 10 -37.47 25.05 14.76
N ALA A 11 -37.61 25.74 13.62
CA ALA A 11 -37.12 25.26 12.34
C ALA A 11 -35.57 25.27 12.25
N VAL A 12 -34.90 26.26 12.85
CA VAL A 12 -33.43 26.32 12.87
C VAL A 12 -32.82 25.30 13.84
N SER A 13 -33.50 24.99 14.96
CA SER A 13 -33.07 23.93 15.88
C SER A 13 -33.22 22.51 15.30
N ALA A 14 -34.18 22.28 14.40
CA ALA A 14 -34.38 20.98 13.76
C ALA A 14 -33.30 20.68 12.70
N VAL A 15 -32.72 21.69 12.07
CA VAL A 15 -31.64 21.54 11.08
C VAL A 15 -30.32 21.11 11.73
N PHE A 16 -30.06 21.53 12.98
CA PHE A 16 -28.86 21.10 13.72
C PHE A 16 -28.94 19.68 14.29
N MET A 17 -30.13 19.10 14.47
CA MET A 17 -30.25 17.72 14.97
C MET A 17 -30.15 16.65 13.88
N LEU A 18 -30.43 17.00 12.62
CA LEU A 18 -30.39 16.04 11.51
C LEU A 18 -28.97 15.76 10.99
N GLY A 19 -28.01 16.66 11.25
CA GLY A 19 -26.59 16.44 10.93
C GLY A 19 -25.79 15.75 12.05
N GLY A 20 -26.36 15.58 13.24
CA GLY A 20 -25.62 15.16 14.43
C GLY A 20 -25.40 13.65 14.55
N CYS A 21 -26.32 12.83 14.05
CA CYS A 21 -26.26 11.37 14.27
C CYS A 21 -25.11 10.68 13.53
N GLY A 22 -24.82 11.10 12.28
CA GLY A 22 -23.68 10.58 11.52
C GLY A 22 -22.35 10.99 12.14
N VAL A 23 -22.19 12.29 12.42
CA VAL A 23 -20.97 12.87 12.99
C VAL A 23 -20.64 12.27 14.37
N TRP A 24 -21.66 12.04 15.22
CA TRP A 24 -21.45 11.46 16.55
C TRP A 24 -21.18 9.95 16.49
N ALA A 25 -21.79 9.22 15.55
CA ALA A 25 -21.48 7.81 15.30
C ALA A 25 -20.05 7.63 14.77
N ASP A 26 -19.59 8.47 13.85
CA ASP A 26 -18.21 8.46 13.36
C ASP A 26 -17.23 8.82 14.47
N PHE A 27 -17.52 9.84 15.29
CA PHE A 27 -16.68 10.23 16.42
C PHE A 27 -16.46 9.08 17.43
N THR A 28 -17.53 8.39 17.81
CA THR A 28 -17.44 7.26 18.75
C THR A 28 -16.76 6.04 18.11
N THR A 29 -17.01 5.77 16.83
CA THR A 29 -16.33 4.70 16.07
C THR A 29 -14.83 4.96 15.96
N TYR A 30 -14.45 6.23 15.76
CA TYR A 30 -13.06 6.67 15.64
C TYR A 30 -12.24 6.30 16.89
N PHE A 31 -12.66 6.80 18.06
CA PHE A 31 -11.91 6.61 19.30
C PHE A 31 -12.02 5.21 19.87
N ASN A 32 -13.16 4.53 19.71
CA ASN A 32 -13.36 3.21 20.30
C ASN A 32 -12.67 2.10 19.49
N LEU A 33 -12.64 2.22 18.15
CA LEU A 33 -12.29 1.11 17.29
C LEU A 33 -11.23 1.45 16.24
N TYR A 34 -11.46 2.49 15.44
CA TYR A 34 -10.62 2.81 14.30
C TYR A 34 -9.20 3.21 14.71
N HIS A 35 -9.05 4.22 15.56
CA HIS A 35 -7.72 4.76 15.91
C HIS A 35 -6.83 3.67 16.49
N ASN A 36 -7.34 2.91 17.46
CA ASN A 36 -6.62 1.81 18.08
C ASN A 36 -6.23 0.71 17.09
N ALA A 37 -7.10 0.39 16.13
CA ALA A 37 -6.80 -0.60 15.09
C ALA A 37 -5.76 -0.09 14.09
N LYS A 38 -5.86 1.18 13.69
CA LYS A 38 -4.94 1.85 12.77
C LYS A 38 -3.54 1.95 13.35
N THR A 39 -3.40 2.43 14.60
CA THR A 39 -2.09 2.49 15.27
C THR A 39 -1.46 1.10 15.38
N LEU A 40 -2.25 0.10 15.80
CA LEU A 40 -1.75 -1.28 15.90
C LEU A 40 -1.28 -1.84 14.55
N TYR A 41 -1.96 -1.46 13.46
CA TYR A 41 -1.55 -1.83 12.12
C TYR A 41 -0.26 -1.11 11.71
N GLN A 42 -0.15 0.20 11.95
CA GLN A 42 1.03 1.00 11.61
C GLN A 42 2.28 0.46 12.33
N ASP A 43 2.17 0.14 13.63
CA ASP A 43 3.26 -0.46 14.39
C ASP A 43 3.68 -1.82 13.81
N ALA A 44 2.71 -2.65 13.41
CA ALA A 44 2.96 -3.95 12.80
C ALA A 44 3.63 -3.83 11.41
N GLU A 45 3.15 -2.91 10.58
CA GLU A 45 3.70 -2.62 9.26
C GLU A 45 5.13 -2.08 9.37
N GLU A 46 5.39 -1.15 10.29
CA GLU A 46 6.72 -0.62 10.56
C GLU A 46 7.70 -1.73 10.98
N MET A 47 7.28 -2.62 11.88
CA MET A 47 8.07 -3.79 12.27
C MET A 47 8.43 -4.66 11.05
N ILE A 48 7.47 -4.92 10.16
CA ILE A 48 7.68 -5.74 8.96
C ILE A 48 8.61 -5.04 7.96
N ILE A 49 8.43 -3.73 7.75
CA ILE A 49 9.25 -2.95 6.83
C ILE A 49 10.71 -2.92 7.30
N LYS A 50 10.96 -2.83 8.61
CA LYS A 50 12.31 -2.90 9.18
C LYS A 50 13.03 -4.23 8.92
N GLU A 51 12.28 -5.34 8.78
CA GLU A 51 12.85 -6.64 8.40
C GLU A 51 13.18 -6.74 6.90
N ARG A 52 12.58 -5.88 6.05
CA ARG A 52 12.84 -5.88 4.60
C ARG A 52 14.19 -5.22 4.31
N LYS A 53 15.25 -6.03 4.32
CA LYS A 53 16.62 -5.60 4.00
C LYS A 53 16.84 -5.31 2.51
N ASP A 54 16.26 -6.14 1.65
CA ASP A 54 16.32 -6.01 0.19
C ASP A 54 14.92 -5.65 -0.35
N LEU A 55 14.84 -4.49 -1.00
CA LEU A 55 13.62 -3.98 -1.60
C LEU A 55 13.15 -4.83 -2.80
N PHE A 56 14.08 -5.42 -3.54
CA PHE A 56 13.83 -6.20 -4.76
C PHE A 56 13.90 -7.71 -4.51
N ALA A 57 13.91 -8.15 -3.25
CA ALA A 57 13.83 -9.55 -2.88
C ALA A 57 12.53 -10.18 -3.41
N ILE A 58 12.64 -11.38 -4.00
CA ILE A 58 11.49 -12.12 -4.55
C ILE A 58 10.56 -12.63 -3.42
N SER A 59 11.14 -12.97 -2.26
CA SER A 59 10.40 -13.44 -1.10
C SER A 59 9.95 -12.30 -0.20
N GLU A 60 8.73 -12.39 0.32
CA GLU A 60 8.25 -11.50 1.37
C GLU A 60 9.09 -11.60 2.65
N ALA A 61 9.26 -10.45 3.31
CA ALA A 61 9.99 -10.33 4.57
C ALA A 61 9.46 -11.30 5.64
N ALA A 62 10.34 -11.65 6.58
CA ALA A 62 9.93 -12.35 7.78
C ALA A 62 8.97 -11.45 8.59
N ILE A 63 8.01 -12.06 9.28
CA ILE A 63 7.06 -11.33 10.11
C ILE A 63 7.60 -11.37 11.55
N PRO A 64 7.99 -10.23 12.15
CA PRO A 64 8.39 -10.19 13.55
C PRO A 64 7.30 -10.72 14.46
N ALA A 65 7.68 -11.32 15.59
CA ALA A 65 6.72 -11.86 16.56
C ALA A 65 5.71 -10.80 17.04
N GLY A 66 6.15 -9.54 17.22
CA GLY A 66 5.28 -8.42 17.59
C GLY A 66 4.23 -8.10 16.52
N ALA A 67 4.63 -8.06 15.24
CA ALA A 67 3.69 -7.88 14.13
C ALA A 67 2.74 -9.08 14.02
N ASN A 68 3.25 -10.30 14.14
CA ASN A 68 2.44 -11.52 14.06
C ASN A 68 1.35 -11.59 15.15
N ALA A 69 1.62 -11.06 16.34
CA ALA A 69 0.64 -10.94 17.43
C ALA A 69 -0.37 -9.79 17.22
N SER A 70 0.00 -8.77 16.45
CA SER A 70 -0.79 -7.55 16.24
C SER A 70 -1.76 -7.67 15.07
N LEU A 71 -1.35 -8.29 13.96
CA LEU A 71 -2.17 -8.44 12.75
C LEU A 71 -3.54 -9.12 12.99
N PRO A 72 -3.67 -10.20 13.80
CA PRO A 72 -4.98 -10.79 14.11
C PRO A 72 -5.91 -9.81 14.82
N LYS A 73 -5.38 -8.98 15.72
CA LYS A 73 -6.16 -7.97 16.46
C LYS A 73 -6.60 -6.82 15.55
N VAL A 74 -5.77 -6.44 14.59
CA VAL A 74 -6.14 -5.48 13.53
C VAL A 74 -7.34 -6.02 12.75
N ILE A 75 -7.25 -7.26 12.28
CA ILE A 75 -8.33 -7.92 11.54
C ILE A 75 -9.60 -7.99 12.40
N GLU A 76 -9.50 -8.38 13.66
CA GLU A 76 -10.65 -8.45 14.57
C GLU A 76 -11.34 -7.10 14.74
N LYS A 77 -10.57 -6.03 15.03
CA LYS A 77 -11.11 -4.70 15.29
C LYS A 77 -11.76 -4.09 14.05
N PHE A 78 -11.09 -4.15 12.90
CA PHE A 78 -11.68 -3.64 11.66
C PHE A 78 -12.85 -4.52 11.19
N SER A 79 -12.84 -5.83 11.45
CA SER A 79 -14.01 -6.68 11.15
C SER A 79 -15.23 -6.29 12.00
N LYS A 80 -15.03 -5.93 13.27
CA LYS A 80 -16.09 -5.35 14.12
C LYS A 80 -16.58 -4.01 13.57
N LEU A 81 -15.69 -3.19 13.01
CA LEU A 81 -16.06 -1.92 12.37
C LEU A 81 -16.98 -2.20 11.19
N LEU A 82 -16.59 -3.12 10.31
CA LEU A 82 -17.41 -3.53 9.17
C LEU A 82 -18.72 -4.21 9.56
N GLN A 83 -18.78 -4.86 10.73
CA GLN A 83 -19.99 -5.53 11.20
C GLN A 83 -21.01 -4.55 11.81
N PHE A 84 -20.54 -3.62 12.64
CA PHE A 84 -21.41 -2.79 13.47
C PHE A 84 -21.48 -1.32 13.02
N HIS A 85 -20.55 -0.88 12.16
CA HIS A 85 -20.40 0.49 11.68
C HIS A 85 -20.20 0.55 10.16
N ASN A 86 -20.95 -0.29 9.42
CA ASN A 86 -20.86 -0.45 7.96
C ASN A 86 -21.31 0.75 7.12
N THR A 87 -21.83 1.80 7.76
CA THR A 87 -22.14 3.09 7.12
C THR A 87 -21.19 4.21 7.55
N SER A 88 -20.17 3.90 8.34
CA SER A 88 -19.20 4.90 8.78
C SER A 88 -18.27 5.34 7.64
N SER A 89 -17.63 6.49 7.82
CA SER A 89 -16.62 6.99 6.87
C SER A 89 -15.33 6.15 6.83
N TYR A 90 -15.22 5.10 7.65
CA TYR A 90 -14.00 4.30 7.82
C TYR A 90 -14.08 2.90 7.20
N VAL A 91 -15.13 2.65 6.41
CA VAL A 91 -15.39 1.34 5.81
C VAL A 91 -14.30 0.96 4.80
N ASP A 92 -13.89 1.91 3.96
CA ASP A 92 -12.82 1.72 2.97
C ASP A 92 -11.47 1.46 3.65
N ASP A 93 -11.09 2.28 4.63
CA ASP A 93 -9.91 2.06 5.47
C ASP A 93 -9.94 0.67 6.12
N ALA A 94 -11.08 0.28 6.70
CA ALA A 94 -11.20 -1.02 7.35
C ALA A 94 -11.02 -2.18 6.36
N LEU A 95 -11.62 -2.11 5.18
CA LEU A 95 -11.43 -3.10 4.12
C LEU A 95 -9.96 -3.17 3.70
N PHE A 96 -9.32 -2.02 3.49
CA PHE A 96 -7.93 -1.92 3.07
C PHE A 96 -6.97 -2.49 4.11
N MET A 97 -7.12 -2.09 5.38
CA MET A 97 -6.24 -2.53 6.47
C MET A 97 -6.42 -4.02 6.79
N ILE A 98 -7.64 -4.57 6.70
CA ILE A 98 -7.86 -6.01 6.80
C ILE A 98 -7.17 -6.73 5.64
N GLY A 99 -7.29 -6.20 4.41
CA GLY A 99 -6.63 -6.73 3.22
C GLY A 99 -5.11 -6.82 3.40
N LYS A 100 -4.47 -5.72 3.79
CA LYS A 100 -3.02 -5.68 4.05
C LYS A 100 -2.62 -6.59 5.19
N ALA A 101 -3.40 -6.65 6.28
CA ALA A 101 -3.12 -7.56 7.37
C ALA A 101 -3.18 -9.04 6.95
N PHE A 102 -4.17 -9.42 6.14
CA PHE A 102 -4.21 -10.76 5.56
C PHE A 102 -3.04 -11.03 4.60
N PHE A 103 -2.64 -10.03 3.81
CA PHE A 103 -1.48 -10.15 2.93
C PHE A 103 -0.22 -10.48 3.73
N TYR A 104 0.06 -9.71 4.79
CA TYR A 104 1.21 -9.97 5.64
C TYR A 104 1.13 -11.30 6.36
N GLN A 105 -0.07 -11.74 6.77
CA GLN A 105 -0.29 -13.10 7.29
C GLN A 105 -0.19 -14.21 6.22
N ARG A 106 0.23 -13.88 4.99
CA ARG A 106 0.33 -14.79 3.84
C ARG A 106 -1.00 -15.45 3.47
N SER A 107 -2.11 -14.86 3.91
CA SER A 107 -3.47 -15.27 3.61
C SER A 107 -3.98 -14.57 2.34
N TYR A 108 -3.25 -14.74 1.23
CA TYR A 108 -3.42 -13.95 0.01
C TYR A 108 -4.83 -14.06 -0.60
N ILE A 109 -5.49 -15.21 -0.49
CA ILE A 109 -6.90 -15.37 -0.94
C ILE A 109 -7.85 -14.47 -0.14
N LYS A 110 -7.62 -14.30 1.16
CA LYS A 110 -8.45 -13.42 1.99
C LYS A 110 -8.12 -11.95 1.73
N ALA A 111 -6.83 -11.65 1.51
CA ALA A 111 -6.37 -10.33 1.14
C ALA A 111 -7.01 -9.86 -0.17
N SER A 112 -6.91 -10.66 -1.24
CA SER A 112 -7.46 -10.31 -2.55
C SER A 112 -8.97 -10.07 -2.51
N ARG A 113 -9.71 -10.90 -1.76
CA ARG A 113 -11.16 -10.70 -1.57
C ARG A 113 -11.49 -9.36 -0.92
N LYS A 114 -10.68 -8.89 0.03
CA LYS A 114 -10.90 -7.61 0.73
C LYS A 114 -10.57 -6.40 -0.15
N PHE A 115 -9.51 -6.48 -0.94
CA PHE A 115 -9.21 -5.44 -1.93
C PHE A 115 -10.27 -5.38 -3.03
N GLN A 116 -10.74 -6.53 -3.53
CA GLN A 116 -11.84 -6.60 -4.48
C GLN A 116 -13.14 -6.02 -3.91
N GLU A 117 -13.45 -6.30 -2.64
CA GLU A 117 -14.60 -5.74 -1.94
C GLU A 117 -14.50 -4.20 -1.86
N LEU A 118 -13.33 -3.64 -1.52
CA LEU A 118 -13.10 -2.20 -1.50
C LEU A 118 -13.34 -1.59 -2.89
N ILE A 119 -12.69 -2.13 -3.92
CA ILE A 119 -12.81 -1.62 -5.30
C ILE A 119 -14.27 -1.66 -5.78
N ALA A 120 -15.01 -2.72 -5.45
CA ALA A 120 -16.38 -2.91 -5.91
C ALA A 120 -17.41 -2.08 -5.14
N THR A 121 -17.21 -1.90 -3.83
CA THR A 121 -18.21 -1.27 -2.95
C THR A 121 -17.91 0.21 -2.66
N GLN A 122 -16.63 0.60 -2.71
CA GLN A 122 -16.14 1.95 -2.43
C GLN A 122 -15.42 2.57 -3.66
N PRO A 123 -16.04 2.59 -4.86
CA PRO A 123 -15.35 2.96 -6.11
C PRO A 123 -14.86 4.41 -6.17
N ASN A 124 -15.35 5.28 -5.30
CA ASN A 124 -14.94 6.68 -5.19
C ASN A 124 -13.93 6.93 -4.06
N SER A 125 -13.48 5.88 -3.36
CA SER A 125 -12.46 6.02 -2.31
C SER A 125 -11.09 6.32 -2.93
N ASP A 126 -10.32 7.19 -2.26
CA ASP A 126 -8.94 7.46 -2.63
C ASP A 126 -8.06 6.19 -2.52
N LEU A 127 -8.50 5.19 -1.74
CA LEU A 127 -7.81 3.91 -1.56
C LEU A 127 -8.01 2.93 -2.72
N VAL A 128 -8.80 3.26 -3.74
CA VAL A 128 -9.03 2.33 -4.87
C VAL A 128 -7.73 2.03 -5.61
N LEU A 129 -6.88 3.02 -5.84
CA LEU A 129 -5.60 2.81 -6.52
C LEU A 129 -4.67 1.90 -5.71
N ASP A 130 -4.50 2.20 -4.42
CA ASP A 130 -3.76 1.35 -3.49
C ASP A 130 -4.33 -0.07 -3.46
N ALA A 131 -5.64 -0.23 -3.32
CA ALA A 131 -6.29 -1.54 -3.29
C ALA A 131 -6.04 -2.33 -4.58
N THR A 132 -6.03 -1.69 -5.75
CA THR A 132 -5.69 -2.34 -7.02
C THR A 132 -4.24 -2.84 -7.04
N LEU A 133 -3.28 -2.02 -6.57
CA LEU A 133 -1.88 -2.45 -6.42
C LEU A 133 -1.75 -3.64 -5.46
N TRP A 134 -2.39 -3.58 -4.30
CA TRP A 134 -2.33 -4.65 -3.30
C TRP A 134 -3.06 -5.92 -3.75
N LEU A 135 -4.11 -5.79 -4.57
CA LEU A 135 -4.75 -6.91 -5.25
C LEU A 135 -3.76 -7.56 -6.24
N ALA A 136 -3.05 -6.77 -7.05
CA ALA A 136 -2.01 -7.26 -7.95
C ALA A 136 -0.95 -8.07 -7.19
N LYS A 137 -0.41 -7.50 -6.10
CA LYS A 137 0.56 -8.17 -5.20
C LYS A 137 0.01 -9.50 -4.67
N SER A 138 -1.25 -9.50 -4.23
CA SER A 138 -1.91 -10.70 -3.70
C SER A 138 -2.03 -11.80 -4.76
N GLU A 139 -2.45 -11.46 -5.99
CA GLU A 139 -2.57 -12.43 -7.08
C GLU A 139 -1.20 -12.97 -7.55
N ILE A 140 -0.17 -12.13 -7.59
CA ILE A 140 1.22 -12.54 -7.88
C ILE A 140 1.74 -13.52 -6.83
N GLN A 141 1.51 -13.26 -5.54
CA GLN A 141 1.89 -14.19 -4.46
C GLN A 141 1.14 -15.52 -4.53
N MET A 142 -0.06 -15.54 -5.12
CA MET A 142 -0.80 -16.77 -5.44
C MET A 142 -0.35 -17.45 -6.74
N LYS A 143 0.72 -16.94 -7.39
CA LYS A 143 1.23 -17.40 -8.70
C LYS A 143 0.23 -17.24 -9.86
N LYS A 144 -0.79 -16.41 -9.69
CA LYS A 144 -1.73 -16.04 -10.75
C LYS A 144 -1.19 -14.83 -11.49
N PHE A 145 -0.09 -15.05 -12.21
CA PHE A 145 0.69 -13.98 -12.81
C PHE A 145 -0.09 -13.21 -13.87
N THR A 146 -0.93 -13.87 -14.66
CA THR A 146 -1.75 -13.21 -15.68
C THR A 146 -2.67 -12.15 -15.08
N GLU A 147 -3.43 -12.51 -14.04
CA GLU A 147 -4.32 -11.60 -13.33
C GLU A 147 -3.56 -10.55 -12.55
N GLY A 148 -2.49 -10.95 -11.85
CA GLY A 148 -1.64 -10.06 -11.08
C GLY A 148 -1.01 -8.96 -11.92
N LEU A 149 -0.40 -9.32 -13.06
CA LEU A 149 0.21 -8.34 -13.97
C LEU A 149 -0.83 -7.45 -14.64
N LYS A 150 -2.04 -7.96 -14.91
CA LYS A 150 -3.14 -7.13 -15.42
C LYS A 150 -3.50 -6.02 -14.43
N TYR A 151 -3.69 -6.35 -13.15
CA TYR A 151 -3.98 -5.34 -12.12
C TYR A 151 -2.79 -4.43 -11.83
N LEU A 152 -1.56 -4.93 -11.96
CA LEU A 152 -0.35 -4.12 -11.79
C LEU A 152 -0.26 -3.06 -12.89
N GLU A 153 -0.54 -3.42 -14.14
CA GLU A 153 -0.60 -2.50 -15.27
C GLU A 153 -1.75 -1.50 -15.14
N GLU A 154 -2.91 -1.92 -14.64
CA GLU A 154 -4.04 -1.01 -14.32
C GLU A 154 -3.63 0.04 -13.28
N ALA A 155 -2.98 -0.39 -12.20
CA ALA A 155 -2.46 0.52 -11.17
C ALA A 155 -1.41 1.47 -11.77
N LYS A 156 -0.53 0.98 -12.65
CA LYS A 156 0.48 1.80 -13.34
C LYS A 156 -0.14 2.90 -14.18
N GLN A 157 -1.14 2.57 -15.00
CA GLN A 157 -1.79 3.52 -15.89
C GLN A 157 -2.49 4.62 -15.10
N LYS A 158 -3.25 4.23 -14.07
CA LYS A 158 -3.94 5.19 -13.19
C LYS A 158 -2.95 6.06 -12.41
N ALA A 159 -1.91 5.47 -11.82
CA ALA A 159 -0.87 6.22 -11.11
C ALA A 159 -0.09 7.17 -12.02
N THR A 160 0.14 6.79 -13.29
CA THR A 160 0.76 7.69 -14.29
C THR A 160 -0.16 8.88 -14.59
N ALA A 161 -1.45 8.63 -14.81
CA ALA A 161 -2.42 9.67 -15.10
C ALA A 161 -2.62 10.64 -13.91
N GLU A 162 -2.49 10.14 -12.69
CA GLU A 162 -2.60 10.91 -11.45
C GLU A 162 -1.26 11.49 -10.96
N GLU A 163 -0.16 11.27 -11.71
CA GLU A 163 1.20 11.65 -11.33
C GLU A 163 1.63 11.13 -9.93
N ASN A 164 1.05 10.00 -9.51
CA ASN A 164 1.31 9.40 -8.20
C ASN A 164 2.62 8.60 -8.22
N ARG A 165 3.72 9.29 -7.90
CA ARG A 165 5.08 8.73 -7.89
C ARG A 165 5.29 7.62 -6.87
N GLU A 166 4.56 7.64 -5.74
CA GLU A 166 4.66 6.61 -4.70
C GLU A 166 4.13 5.26 -5.20
N ILE A 167 2.93 5.26 -5.79
CA ILE A 167 2.35 4.05 -6.38
C ILE A 167 3.16 3.58 -7.59
N LEU A 168 3.62 4.51 -8.45
CA LEU A 168 4.49 4.13 -9.56
C LEU A 168 5.76 3.42 -9.07
N THR A 169 6.41 3.95 -8.05
CA THR A 169 7.60 3.35 -7.44
C THR A 169 7.32 1.92 -6.98
N GLU A 170 6.24 1.69 -6.23
CA GLU A 170 5.85 0.34 -5.81
C GLU A 170 5.53 -0.57 -6.99
N VAL A 171 4.84 -0.07 -8.02
CA VAL A 171 4.58 -0.82 -9.25
C VAL A 171 5.87 -1.31 -9.91
N TYR A 172 6.86 -0.43 -10.09
CA TYR A 172 8.14 -0.81 -10.70
C TYR A 172 8.91 -1.81 -9.83
N ILE A 173 8.85 -1.68 -8.50
CA ILE A 173 9.46 -2.65 -7.58
C ILE A 173 8.83 -4.03 -7.78
N GLU A 174 7.49 -4.14 -7.86
CA GLU A 174 6.82 -5.41 -8.08
C GLU A 174 7.08 -5.98 -9.49
N GLU A 175 7.16 -5.14 -10.52
CA GLU A 175 7.59 -5.54 -11.88
C GLU A 175 8.99 -6.16 -11.85
N VAL A 176 9.95 -5.50 -11.19
CA VAL A 176 11.33 -5.99 -11.05
C VAL A 176 11.36 -7.32 -10.32
N ARG A 177 10.63 -7.48 -9.20
CA ARG A 177 10.55 -8.75 -8.47
C ARG A 177 10.01 -9.88 -9.35
N TYR A 178 8.96 -9.62 -10.12
CA TYR A 178 8.39 -10.60 -11.06
C TYR A 178 9.38 -10.96 -12.17
N LEU A 179 10.08 -9.97 -12.74
CA LEU A 179 11.05 -10.20 -13.82
C LEU A 179 12.27 -10.97 -13.30
N LYS A 180 12.75 -10.69 -12.08
CA LYS A 180 13.79 -11.46 -11.39
C LYS A 180 13.35 -12.90 -11.18
N PHE A 181 12.12 -13.12 -10.70
CA PHE A 181 11.54 -14.45 -10.52
C PHE A 181 11.45 -15.21 -11.85
N SER A 182 11.15 -14.50 -12.95
CA SER A 182 11.05 -15.06 -14.30
C SER A 182 12.39 -15.15 -15.02
N GLU A 183 13.50 -14.83 -14.35
CA GLU A 183 14.87 -14.79 -14.89
C GLU A 183 15.07 -13.86 -16.10
N LYS A 184 14.19 -12.87 -16.26
CA LYS A 184 14.22 -11.87 -17.33
C LYS A 184 15.07 -10.66 -16.93
N TYR A 185 16.36 -10.89 -16.70
CA TYR A 185 17.25 -9.91 -16.08
C TYR A 185 17.43 -8.62 -16.90
N THR A 186 17.48 -8.71 -18.23
CA THR A 186 17.57 -7.51 -19.10
C THR A 186 16.35 -6.62 -18.96
N GLU A 187 15.15 -7.21 -18.93
CA GLU A 187 13.90 -6.47 -18.71
C GLU A 187 13.87 -5.87 -17.29
N ALA A 188 14.32 -6.62 -16.27
CA ALA A 188 14.39 -6.15 -14.90
C ALA A 188 15.32 -4.93 -14.76
N ILE A 189 16.49 -4.96 -15.39
CA ILE A 189 17.44 -3.84 -15.42
C ILE A 189 16.80 -2.61 -16.08
N GLN A 190 16.03 -2.79 -17.16
CA GLN A 190 15.32 -1.67 -17.76
C GLN A 190 14.29 -1.06 -16.79
N LYS A 191 13.54 -1.90 -16.07
CA LYS A 191 12.58 -1.41 -15.05
C LYS A 191 13.24 -0.73 -13.86
N LEU A 192 14.43 -1.16 -13.45
CA LEU A 192 15.23 -0.46 -12.44
C LEU A 192 15.69 0.92 -12.93
N LYS A 193 16.08 1.04 -14.20
CA LYS A 193 16.43 2.34 -14.81
C LYS A 193 15.21 3.26 -14.91
N ASP A 194 14.06 2.71 -15.31
CA ASP A 194 12.80 3.45 -15.32
C ASP A 194 12.46 3.93 -13.89
N LEU A 195 12.64 3.09 -12.86
CA LEU A 195 12.44 3.45 -11.46
C LEU A 195 13.34 4.60 -10.99
N VAL A 196 14.63 4.58 -11.33
CA VAL A 196 15.56 5.68 -11.00
C VAL A 196 15.08 7.00 -11.64
N SER A 197 14.50 6.95 -12.83
CA SER A 197 14.00 8.15 -13.53
C SER A 197 12.77 8.80 -12.88
N ILE A 198 12.00 8.06 -12.06
CA ILE A 198 10.89 8.61 -11.27
C ILE A 198 11.42 9.59 -10.21
N ASN A 199 12.64 9.34 -9.74
CA ASN A 199 13.35 10.17 -8.78
C ASN A 199 12.53 10.47 -7.51
N LEU A 200 11.94 9.43 -6.91
CA LEU A 200 11.14 9.58 -5.68
C LEU A 200 12.03 9.87 -4.46
N SER A 201 13.14 9.16 -4.32
CA SER A 201 14.14 9.41 -3.27
C SER A 201 15.51 8.84 -3.66
N ASP A 202 16.56 9.47 -3.14
CA ASP A 202 17.94 9.02 -3.35
C ASP A 202 18.18 7.60 -2.80
N ASP A 203 17.57 7.24 -1.67
CA ASP A 203 17.68 5.89 -1.09
C ASP A 203 17.14 4.81 -2.04
N ILE A 204 15.99 5.05 -2.66
CA ILE A 204 15.40 4.13 -3.63
C ILE A 204 16.25 4.06 -4.90
N SER A 205 16.73 5.21 -5.40
CA SER A 205 17.60 5.27 -6.57
C SER A 205 18.93 4.54 -6.33
N ALA A 206 19.54 4.72 -5.16
CA ALA A 206 20.75 4.03 -4.74
C ALA A 206 20.53 2.50 -4.69
N LYS A 207 19.46 2.05 -4.04
CA LYS A 207 19.07 0.63 -3.99
C LYS A 207 18.81 0.05 -5.39
N ALA A 208 18.14 0.81 -6.26
CA ALA A 208 17.87 0.37 -7.62
C ALA A 208 19.15 0.22 -8.45
N GLN A 209 20.08 1.19 -8.37
CA GLN A 209 21.38 1.09 -9.05
C GLN A 209 22.25 -0.04 -8.50
N PHE A 210 22.22 -0.24 -7.17
CA PHE A 210 22.92 -1.36 -6.55
C PHE A 210 22.38 -2.70 -7.07
N GLU A 211 21.05 -2.84 -7.15
CA GLU A 211 20.40 -4.02 -7.72
C GLU A 211 20.76 -4.23 -9.20
N VAL A 212 20.89 -3.16 -10.01
CA VAL A 212 21.40 -3.27 -11.39
C VAL A 212 22.81 -3.86 -11.40
N GLY A 213 23.67 -3.40 -10.51
CA GLY A 213 25.03 -3.94 -10.33
C GLY A 213 25.02 -5.42 -9.97
N GLU A 214 24.20 -5.82 -9.00
CA GLU A 214 24.03 -7.23 -8.59
C GLU A 214 23.55 -8.11 -9.75
N LEU A 215 22.59 -7.64 -10.56
CA LEU A 215 22.12 -8.39 -11.72
C LEU A 215 23.22 -8.57 -12.78
N TYR A 216 23.99 -7.52 -13.08
CA TYR A 216 25.12 -7.64 -14.02
C TYR A 216 26.22 -8.55 -13.48
N PHE A 217 26.56 -8.43 -12.19
CA PHE A 217 27.64 -9.18 -11.55
C PHE A 217 27.28 -10.66 -11.37
N GLU A 218 26.14 -10.95 -10.76
CA GLU A 218 25.77 -12.31 -10.37
C GLU A 218 25.11 -13.09 -11.50
N LYS A 219 24.22 -12.46 -12.28
CA LYS A 219 23.39 -13.17 -13.27
C LYS A 219 23.96 -13.13 -14.68
N MET A 220 24.51 -11.99 -15.11
CA MET A 220 25.00 -11.82 -16.48
C MET A 220 26.52 -11.99 -16.62
N LYS A 221 27.27 -11.90 -15.51
CA LYS A 221 28.76 -11.93 -15.48
C LYS A 221 29.41 -10.79 -16.29
N GLU A 222 28.69 -9.67 -16.41
CA GLU A 222 29.13 -8.45 -17.11
C GLU A 222 29.80 -7.49 -16.11
N PHE A 223 31.01 -7.82 -15.67
CA PHE A 223 31.68 -7.15 -14.55
C PHE A 223 31.95 -5.65 -14.78
N SER A 224 32.18 -5.23 -16.03
CA SER A 224 32.37 -3.80 -16.34
C SER A 224 31.09 -3.01 -16.07
N LEU A 225 29.95 -3.51 -16.58
CA LEU A 225 28.65 -2.87 -16.40
C LEU A 225 28.21 -2.91 -14.93
N ALA A 226 28.55 -3.98 -14.21
CA ALA A 226 28.34 -4.04 -12.77
C ALA A 226 29.12 -2.94 -12.03
N GLY A 227 30.40 -2.76 -12.36
CA GLY A 227 31.24 -1.70 -11.79
C GLY A 227 30.68 -0.30 -12.03
N ASP A 228 30.18 -0.03 -13.25
CA ASP A 228 29.54 1.24 -13.60
C ASP A 228 28.27 1.47 -12.78
N ALA A 229 27.44 0.45 -12.60
CA ALA A 229 26.21 0.53 -11.80
C ALA A 229 26.49 0.76 -10.31
N TYR A 230 27.45 0.03 -9.71
CA TYR A 230 27.84 0.25 -8.32
C TYR A 230 28.43 1.65 -8.10
N LYS A 231 29.14 2.20 -9.07
CA LYS A 231 29.62 3.58 -9.01
C LYS A 231 28.45 4.57 -9.05
N ALA A 232 27.44 4.32 -9.89
CA ALA A 232 26.24 5.15 -9.96
C ALA A 232 25.44 5.17 -8.64
N THR A 233 25.48 4.10 -7.84
CA THR A 233 24.91 4.10 -6.48
C THR A 233 25.48 5.22 -5.61
N LEU A 234 26.78 5.53 -5.74
CA LEU A 234 27.46 6.57 -4.95
C LEU A 234 27.01 7.99 -5.30
N GLU A 235 26.37 8.20 -6.45
CA GLU A 235 25.80 9.51 -6.80
C GLU A 235 24.58 9.85 -5.95
N PHE A 236 23.85 8.84 -5.48
CA PHE A 236 22.65 8.99 -4.64
C PHE A 236 22.95 8.77 -3.16
N ASP A 237 23.91 7.91 -2.82
CA ASP A 237 24.33 7.69 -1.44
C ASP A 237 25.85 7.89 -1.26
N PRO A 238 26.32 9.14 -1.22
CA PRO A 238 27.73 9.42 -1.05
C PRO A 238 28.19 9.08 0.38
N PRO A 239 29.38 8.48 0.56
CA PRO A 239 29.87 8.04 1.87
C PRO A 239 30.10 9.17 2.88
N PHE A 240 30.12 10.43 2.42
CA PHE A 240 30.22 11.62 3.27
C PHE A 240 29.15 12.64 2.85
N ARG A 241 28.10 12.79 3.67
CA ARG A 241 27.15 13.91 3.57
C ARG A 241 27.69 15.05 4.45
N TYR A 242 28.15 16.14 3.85
CA TYR A 242 28.60 17.35 4.54
C TYR A 242 27.42 18.17 5.08
#